data_AF-A0A957K205-F1
#
_entry.id   AF-A0A957K205-F1
#
_cell.length_a   1.000
_cell.length_b   1.000
_cell.length_c   1.000
_cell.angle_alpha   90.00
_cell.angle_beta   90.00
_cell.angle_gamma   90.00
#
_symmetry.space_group_name_H-M   'P 1'
#
loop_
_entity.id
_entity.type
_entity.pdbx_description
1 polymer ?
#
loop_
_entity_poly.entity_id
_entity_poly.type
_entity_poly.pdbx_seq_one_letter_code
_entity_poly.pdbx_strand_id
1 'polypeptide(L)' 'AEDVSGLPPTYIGVGTPDLFRDEDFAYAQRLMAAGVPTEFHVYADGFHGFDGFAAETDIAKRFVGEQMHLLRQALHG' A
#
# COMPACT_ATOMS: atom_id res chain seq x y z
N ALA A 1 -1.23 9.66 -14.21
CA ALA A 1 -0.03 10.45 -14.58
C ALA A 1 0.94 9.52 -15.30
N GLU A 2 1.50 9.95 -16.43
CA GLU A 2 2.47 9.16 -17.20
C GLU A 2 3.86 9.19 -16.56
N ASP A 3 4.27 10.35 -16.04
CA ASP A 3 5.50 10.50 -15.25
C ASP A 3 5.19 10.39 -13.75
N VAL A 4 5.98 9.58 -13.06
CA VAL A 4 5.92 9.35 -11.60
C VAL A 4 7.27 9.58 -10.93
N SER A 5 8.24 10.15 -11.66
CA SER A 5 9.56 10.47 -11.14
C SER A 5 9.52 11.61 -10.12
N GLY A 6 10.45 11.59 -9.16
CA GLY A 6 10.56 12.61 -8.12
C GLY A 6 9.45 12.61 -7.06
N LEU A 7 8.51 11.65 -7.11
CA LEU A 7 7.51 11.46 -6.07
C LEU A 7 8.16 11.01 -4.74
N PRO A 8 7.53 11.29 -3.59
CA PRO A 8 8.04 10.89 -2.29
C PRO A 8 8.06 9.36 -2.13
N PRO A 9 8.82 8.84 -1.13
CA PRO A 9 8.71 7.45 -0.71
C PRO A 9 7.25 7.06 -0.50
N THR A 10 6.85 5.92 -1.06
CA THR A 10 5.45 5.54 -1.19
C THR A 10 5.19 4.16 -0.60
N TYR A 11 4.15 4.04 0.22
CA TYR A 11 3.59 2.76 0.65
C TYR A 11 2.29 2.50 -0.09
N ILE A 12 2.10 1.29 -0.60
CA ILE A 12 0.86 0.81 -1.21
C ILE A 12 0.54 -0.55 -0.61
N GLY A 13 -0.68 -0.73 -0.13
CA GLY A 13 -1.18 -2.02 0.33
C GLY A 13 -2.53 -2.34 -0.29
N VAL A 14 -2.68 -3.56 -0.77
CA VAL A 14 -3.92 -4.01 -1.44
C VAL A 14 -4.24 -5.45 -1.06
N GLY A 15 -5.52 -5.82 -1.10
CA GLY A 15 -5.95 -7.17 -0.81
C GLY A 15 -6.06 -8.07 -2.06
N THR A 16 -5.99 -9.39 -1.91
CA THR A 16 -5.99 -10.31 -3.06
C THR A 16 -7.28 -10.35 -3.89
N PRO A 17 -8.49 -10.30 -3.31
CA PRO A 17 -9.75 -10.16 -4.07
C PRO A 17 -10.15 -8.70 -4.36
N ASP A 18 -9.33 -7.70 -4.05
CA ASP A 18 -9.64 -6.31 -4.40
C ASP A 18 -9.60 -6.12 -5.94
N LEU A 19 -10.61 -5.44 -6.48
CA LEU A 19 -10.71 -5.13 -7.91
C LEU A 19 -9.57 -4.20 -8.37
N PHE A 20 -9.00 -3.41 -7.47
CA PHE A 20 -7.90 -2.49 -7.76
C PHE A 20 -6.50 -3.12 -7.65
N ARG A 21 -6.40 -4.41 -7.28
CA ARG A 21 -5.11 -5.08 -7.07
C ARG A 21 -4.14 -4.94 -8.24
N ASP A 22 -4.64 -5.16 -9.45
CA ASP A 22 -3.78 -5.19 -10.63
C ASP A 22 -3.36 -3.76 -11.05
N GLU A 23 -4.20 -2.75 -10.82
CA GLU A 23 -3.80 -1.34 -11.07
C GLU A 23 -2.82 -0.82 -10.01
N ASP A 24 -2.99 -1.22 -8.74
CA ASP A 24 -2.05 -0.91 -7.66
C ASP A 24 -0.68 -1.52 -7.93
N PHE A 25 -0.66 -2.79 -8.39
CA PHE A 25 0.56 -3.46 -8.83
C PHE A 25 1.24 -2.70 -9.97
N ALA A 26 0.47 -2.34 -11.01
CA ALA A 26 1.01 -1.59 -12.15
C ALA A 26 1.54 -0.21 -11.73
N TYR A 27 0.91 0.46 -10.76
CA TYR A 27 1.40 1.74 -10.26
C TYR A 27 2.68 1.58 -9.43
N ALA A 28 2.73 0.61 -8.52
CA ALA A 28 3.93 0.27 -7.75
C ALA A 28 5.11 -0.05 -8.67
N GLN A 29 4.89 -0.83 -9.73
CA GLN A 29 5.91 -1.12 -10.74
C GLN A 29 6.45 0.14 -11.42
N ARG A 30 5.58 1.09 -11.78
CA ARG A 30 6.01 2.37 -12.39
C ARG A 30 6.83 3.21 -11.42
N LEU A 31 6.43 3.30 -10.15
CA LEU A 31 7.17 4.01 -9.11
C LEU A 31 8.57 3.42 -8.92
N MET A 32 8.66 2.09 -8.76
CA MET A 32 9.94 1.38 -8.63
C MET A 32 10.83 1.57 -9.86
N ALA A 33 10.26 1.49 -11.08
CA ALA A 33 11.00 1.70 -12.32
C ALA A 33 11.52 3.14 -12.46
N ALA A 34 10.83 4.12 -11.90
CA ALA A 34 11.25 5.52 -11.85
C ALA A 34 12.25 5.83 -10.71
N GLY A 35 12.65 4.83 -9.91
CA GLY A 35 13.58 4.98 -8.80
C GLY A 35 12.95 5.57 -7.52
N VAL A 36 11.62 5.62 -7.42
CA VAL A 36 10.94 6.05 -6.19
C VAL A 36 11.00 4.91 -5.16
N PRO A 37 11.48 5.15 -3.92
CA PRO A 37 11.42 4.16 -2.86
C PRO A 37 9.96 3.74 -2.61
N THR A 38 9.66 2.48 -2.86
CA THR A 38 8.27 1.98 -2.85
C THR A 38 8.19 0.70 -2.04
N GLU A 39 7.30 0.68 -1.05
CA GLU A 39 6.91 -0.51 -0.31
C GLU A 39 5.52 -0.95 -0.77
N PHE A 40 5.41 -2.19 -1.25
CA PHE A 40 4.17 -2.71 -1.81
C PHE A 40 3.80 -4.05 -1.17
N HIS A 41 2.68 -4.09 -0.45
CA HIS A 41 2.21 -5.27 0.28
C HIS A 41 0.88 -5.79 -0.27
N VAL A 42 0.80 -7.11 -0.47
CA VAL A 42 -0.44 -7.80 -0.85
C VAL A 42 -0.95 -8.61 0.34
N TYR A 43 -2.19 -8.34 0.74
CA TYR A 43 -2.84 -8.94 1.89
C TYR A 43 -3.83 -10.02 1.44
N ALA A 44 -3.50 -11.28 1.72
CA ALA A 44 -4.36 -12.41 1.37
C ALA A 44 -5.76 -12.27 2.00
N ASP A 45 -6.81 -12.46 1.21
CA ASP A 45 -8.23 -12.43 1.59
C ASP A 45 -8.79 -11.04 1.94
N GLY A 46 -7.99 -9.97 1.82
CA GLY A 46 -8.49 -8.60 1.97
C GLY A 46 -9.37 -8.18 0.79
N PHE A 47 -10.67 -7.97 1.02
CA PHE A 47 -11.54 -7.33 0.02
C PHE A 47 -11.43 -5.80 0.11
N HIS A 48 -11.96 -5.08 -0.87
CA HIS A 48 -11.88 -3.62 -0.87
C HIS A 48 -12.44 -2.98 0.42
N GLY A 49 -11.62 -2.21 1.12
CA GLY A 49 -11.98 -1.55 2.38
C GLY A 49 -12.04 -2.48 3.61
N PHE A 50 -11.40 -3.66 3.56
CA PHE A 50 -11.35 -4.62 4.68
C PHE A 50 -10.88 -3.99 6.00
N ASP A 51 -10.02 -2.97 5.94
CA ASP A 51 -9.48 -2.23 7.08
C ASP A 51 -10.52 -1.37 7.80
N GLY A 52 -11.59 -0.96 7.10
CA GLY A 52 -12.74 -0.26 7.68
C GLY A 52 -13.91 -1.19 8.02
N PHE A 53 -14.29 -2.07 7.08
CA PHE A 53 -15.47 -2.92 7.22
C PHE A 53 -15.25 -4.16 8.10
N ALA A 54 -13.99 -4.58 8.29
CA ALA A 54 -13.62 -5.74 9.10
C ALA A 54 -12.41 -5.38 10.01
N ALA A 55 -12.43 -4.19 10.60
CA ALA A 55 -11.33 -3.59 11.35
C ALA A 55 -10.81 -4.45 12.52
N GLU A 56 -11.67 -5.32 13.07
CA GLU A 56 -11.35 -6.25 14.15
C GLU A 56 -10.52 -7.46 13.71
N THR A 57 -10.44 -7.74 12.41
CA THR A 57 -9.68 -8.87 11.87
C THR A 57 -8.17 -8.63 11.97
N ASP A 58 -7.40 -9.71 12.05
CA ASP A 58 -5.94 -9.62 12.16
C ASP A 58 -5.29 -9.02 10.90
N ILE A 59 -5.87 -9.28 9.72
CA ILE A 59 -5.43 -8.70 8.45
C ILE A 59 -5.60 -7.19 8.42
N ALA A 60 -6.74 -6.67 8.89
CA ALA A 60 -7.01 -5.24 9.01
C ALA A 60 -6.04 -4.55 9.98
N LYS A 61 -5.87 -5.14 11.17
CA LYS A 61 -4.92 -4.63 12.18
C LYS A 61 -3.49 -4.59 11.66
N ARG A 62 -3.06 -5.63 10.92
CA ARG A 62 -1.73 -5.67 10.29
C ARG A 62 -1.59 -4.54 9.26
N PHE A 63 -2.55 -4.42 8.35
CA PHE A 63 -2.54 -3.39 7.31
C PHE A 63 -2.45 -1.97 7.87
N VAL A 64 -3.28 -1.64 8.88
CA VAL A 64 -3.25 -0.33 9.53
C VAL A 64 -1.97 -0.13 10.35
N GLY A 65 -1.51 -1.19 11.02
CA GLY A 65 -0.26 -1.16 11.79
C GLY A 65 0.96 -0.78 10.95
N GLU A 66 1.12 -1.41 9.78
CA GLU A 66 2.22 -1.09 8.85
C GLU A 66 2.13 0.34 8.31
N GLN A 67 0.94 0.78 7.89
CA GLN A 67 0.75 2.17 7.45
C GLN A 67 1.17 3.19 8.53
N MET A 68 0.74 2.97 9.78
CA MET A 68 1.09 3.84 10.89
C MET A 68 2.58 3.77 11.24
N HIS A 69 3.20 2.60 11.13
CA HIS A 69 4.63 2.43 11.35
C HIS A 69 5.45 3.26 10.35
N LEU A 70 5.14 3.15 9.05
CA LEU A 70 5.84 3.87 7.99
C LEU A 70 5.59 5.37 8.04
N LEU A 71 4.37 5.80 8.33
CA LEU A 71 4.08 7.22 8.53
C LEU A 71 4.87 7.81 9.70
N ARG A 72 5.00 7.07 10.82
CA ARG A 72 5.82 7.52 11.95
C ARG A 72 7.29 7.62 11.56
N GLN A 73 7.84 6.64 10.84
CA GLN A 73 9.22 6.70 10.35
C GLN A 73 9.43 7.89 9.41
N ALA A 74 8.49 8.15 8.50
CA ALA A 74 8.60 9.24 7.53
C ALA A 74 8.49 10.64 8.17
N LEU A 75 7.68 10.79 9.22
CA LEU A 75 7.39 12.09 9.84
C LEU A 75 8.24 12.39 11.09
N HIS A 76 8.79 11.35 11.73
CA HIS A 76 9.50 11.46 13.01
C HIS A 76 10.83 10.71 13.03
N GLY A 77 11.30 10.24 11.88
CA GLY A 77 12.63 9.63 11.71
C GLY A 77 13.77 10.57 12.10
#